data_AF-A0A6A5ULN7-F1
#
_entry.id   AF-A0A6A5ULN7-F1
#
_cell.length_a   1.000
_cell.length_b   1.000
_cell.length_c   1.000
_cell.angle_alpha   90.00
_cell.angle_beta   90.00
_cell.angle_gamma   90.00
#
_symmetry.space_group_name_H-M   'P 1'
#
loop_
_entity.id
_entity.type
_entity.pdbx_description
1 polymer ?
#
loop_
_entity_poly.entity_id
_entity_poly.type
_entity_poly.pdbx_seq_one_letter_code
_entity_poly.pdbx_strand_id
1 'polypeptide(L)' 'LDEFSTVVEHYCPICLEPKIKRRRLTACGHELCEDCLRNQLRSSLHNRFLCPFDRRSI' A
#
# COMPACT_ATOMS: atom_id res chain seq x y z
N LEU A 1 1.92 -10.58 -33.95
CA LEU A 1 0.96 -10.69 -32.84
C LEU A 1 1.53 -9.84 -31.73
N ASP A 2 1.27 -8.54 -31.82
CA ASP A 2 1.86 -7.52 -30.98
C ASP A 2 1.49 -7.77 -29.51
N GLU A 3 2.53 -7.88 -28.69
CA GLU A 3 2.48 -8.12 -27.27
C GLU A 3 1.69 -6.99 -26.59
N PHE A 4 0.41 -7.25 -26.30
CA PHE A 4 -0.39 -6.39 -25.44
C PHE A 4 0.18 -6.47 -24.02
N SER A 5 1.23 -5.69 -23.76
CA SER A 5 1.66 -5.36 -22.42
C SER A 5 0.59 -4.43 -21.83
N THR A 6 -0.52 -4.99 -21.38
CA THR A 6 -1.47 -4.25 -20.54
C THR A 6 -0.70 -3.85 -19.29
N VAL A 7 -0.31 -2.57 -19.22
CA VAL A 7 0.18 -1.99 -17.97
C VAL A 7 -0.97 -2.14 -17.00
N VAL A 8 -0.93 -3.17 -16.15
CA VAL A 8 -1.94 -3.35 -15.11
C VAL A 8 -1.75 -2.16 -14.19
N GLU A 9 -2.60 -1.15 -14.36
CA GLU A 9 -2.58 0.02 -13.50
C GLU A 9 -2.91 -0.44 -12.09
N HIS A 10 -1.88 -0.42 -11.27
CA HIS A 10 -1.88 -1.01 -9.96
C HIS A 10 -2.29 0.11 -8.98
N TYR A 11 -3.58 0.20 -8.68
CA TYR A 11 -4.14 1.17 -7.73
C TYR A 11 -3.86 0.83 -6.27
N CYS A 12 -3.68 1.86 -5.45
CA CYS A 12 -3.60 1.69 -4.02
C CYS A 12 -5.00 1.44 -3.43
N PRO A 13 -5.22 0.37 -2.65
CA PRO A 13 -6.53 0.10 -2.02
C PRO A 13 -6.96 1.14 -0.95
N ILE A 14 -6.07 2.03 -0.50
CA ILE A 14 -6.40 3.06 0.51
C ILE A 14 -6.86 4.36 -0.14
N CYS A 15 -6.06 4.89 -1.08
CA CYS A 15 -6.34 6.20 -1.70
C CYS A 15 -6.88 6.07 -3.12
N LEU A 16 -6.95 4.86 -3.68
CA LEU A 16 -7.41 4.57 -5.05
C LEU A 16 -6.60 5.26 -6.15
N GLU A 17 -5.42 5.80 -5.82
CA GLU A 17 -4.52 6.42 -6.78
C GLU A 17 -3.61 5.38 -7.46
N PRO A 18 -3.30 5.55 -8.76
CA PRO A 18 -2.30 4.73 -9.44
C PRO A 18 -0.92 5.05 -8.88
N LYS A 19 -0.25 4.06 -8.27
CA LYS A 19 1.04 4.27 -7.60
C LYS A 19 2.04 3.18 -7.95
N ILE A 20 3.17 3.60 -8.52
CA ILE A 20 4.30 2.74 -8.87
C ILE A 20 5.09 2.32 -7.63
N LYS A 21 5.19 3.20 -6.62
CA LYS A 21 5.96 2.97 -5.40
C LYS A 21 5.09 2.37 -4.30
N ARG A 22 5.20 1.05 -4.14
CA ARG A 22 4.55 0.28 -3.07
C ARG A 22 5.58 -0.27 -2.11
N ARG A 23 5.23 -0.32 -0.84
CA ARG A 23 5.98 -0.96 0.23
C ARG A 23 5.23 -2.21 0.65
N ARG A 24 5.92 -3.35 0.62
CA ARG A 24 5.43 -4.58 1.21
C ARG A 24 5.77 -4.60 2.69
N LEU A 25 4.78 -4.81 3.52
CA LEU A 25 4.91 -4.93 4.95
C LEU A 25 5.51 -6.30 5.29
N THR A 26 6.59 -6.35 6.08
CA THR A 26 7.33 -7.59 6.36
C THR A 26 6.55 -8.56 7.26
N ALA A 27 5.67 -8.07 8.12
CA ALA A 27 4.92 -8.89 9.07
C ALA A 27 3.68 -9.58 8.47
N CYS A 28 3.06 -9.00 7.44
CA CYS A 28 1.82 -9.51 6.85
C CYS A 28 1.88 -9.75 5.35
N GLY A 29 2.87 -9.20 4.65
CA GLY A 29 3.00 -9.32 3.19
C GLY A 29 2.06 -8.41 2.40
N HIS A 30 1.20 -7.62 3.06
CA HIS A 30 0.34 -6.65 2.39
C HIS A 30 1.14 -5.48 1.81
N GLU A 31 0.68 -4.98 0.67
CA GLU A 31 1.35 -3.92 -0.07
C GLU A 31 0.56 -2.62 0.05
N LEU A 32 1.25 -1.54 0.41
CA LEU A 32 0.70 -0.21 0.59
C LEU A 32 1.47 0.81 -0.23
N CYS A 33 0.80 1.86 -0.67
CA CYS A 33 1.51 2.97 -1.31
C CYS A 33 2.42 3.68 -0.29
N GLU A 34 3.60 4.14 -0.72
CA GLU A 34 4.56 4.79 0.19
C GLU A 34 3.97 6.04 0.85
N ASP A 35 3.20 6.84 0.11
CA ASP A 35 2.48 8.00 0.65
C ASP A 35 1.48 7.62 1.75
N CYS A 36 0.71 6.56 1.51
CA CYS A 36 -0.31 6.05 2.40
C CYS A 36 0.31 5.55 3.70
N LEU A 37 1.39 4.76 3.58
CA LEU A 37 2.15 4.26 4.71
C LEU A 37 2.77 5.42 5.51
N ARG A 38 3.36 6.41 4.83
CA ARG A 38 3.96 7.57 5.48
C ARG A 38 2.92 8.43 6.18
N ASN A 39 1.76 8.64 5.57
CA ASN A 39 0.65 9.37 6.16
C ASN A 39 0.10 8.63 7.38
N GLN A 40 -0.05 7.31 7.29
CA GLN A 40 -0.46 6.46 8.41
C GLN A 40 0.52 6.61 9.57
N LEU A 41 1.82 6.40 9.35
CA LEU A 41 2.85 6.50 10.40
C LEU A 41 2.96 7.90 11.03
N ARG A 42 2.58 8.96 10.31
CA ARG A 42 2.53 10.34 10.80
C ARG A 42 1.22 10.71 11.49
N SER A 43 0.17 9.91 11.33
CA SER A 43 -1.14 10.18 11.91
C SER A 43 -1.11 9.99 13.42
N SER A 44 -1.93 10.75 14.15
CA SER A 44 -2.09 10.60 15.61
C SER A 44 -2.95 9.39 16.00
N LEU A 45 -3.26 8.50 15.05
CA LEU A 45 -4.05 7.30 15.30
C LEU A 45 -3.27 6.30 16.16
N HIS A 46 -3.95 5.67 17.12
CA HIS A 46 -3.36 4.65 17.99
C HIS A 46 -2.93 3.38 17.23
N ASN A 47 -3.58 3.08 16.11
CA ASN A 47 -3.29 1.95 15.23
C ASN A 47 -2.36 2.31 14.06
N ARG A 48 -1.66 3.45 14.10
CA ARG A 48 -0.77 3.89 13.03
C ARG A 48 0.35 2.91 12.67
N PHE A 49 0.71 2.03 13.59
CA PHE A 49 1.71 0.98 13.38
C PHE A 49 1.08 -0.39 13.09
N LEU A 50 -0.21 -0.44 12.72
CA LEU A 50 -0.89 -1.67 12.34
C LEU A 50 -1.26 -1.66 10.87
N CYS A 51 -1.15 -2.81 10.22
CA CYS A 51 -1.62 -2.99 8.85
C CYS A 51 -3.14 -2.74 8.77
N PRO A 52 -3.63 -1.96 7.79
CA PRO A 52 -5.07 -1.69 7.65
C PRO A 52 -5.90 -2.92 7.21
N PHE A 53 -5.25 -3.98 6.70
CA PHE A 53 -5.93 -5.20 6.25
C PHE A 53 -6.12 -6.21 7.38
N ASP A 54 -5.03 -6.54 8.06
CA ASP A 54 -4.98 -7.65 9.03
C ASP A 54 -4.51 -7.23 10.42
N ARG A 55 -4.25 -5.93 10.62
CA ARG A 55 -3.91 -5.31 11.92
C ARG A 55 -2.66 -5.86 12.60
N ARG A 56 -1.78 -6.55 11.86
CA ARG A 56 -0.42 -6.90 12.33
C ARG A 56 0.48 -5.67 12.34
N SER A 57 1.46 -5.67 13.24
CA SER A 57 2.42 -4.56 13.34
C SER A 57 3.28 -4.44 12.09
N ILE A 58 3.47 -3.21 11.60
CA ILE A 58 4.22 -2.87 10.39
C ILE A 58 5.64 -2.40 10.66
#